data_AF-A0A813CG64-F1
#
_entry.id   AF-A0A813CG64-F1
#
_cell.length_a   1.000
_cell.length_b   1.000
_cell.length_c   1.000
_cell.angle_alpha   90.00
_cell.angle_beta   90.00
_cell.angle_gamma   90.00
#
_symmetry.space_group_name_H-M   'P 1'
#
loop_
_entity.id
_entity.type
_entity.pdbx_description
1 polymer ?
#
loop_
_entity_poly.entity_id
_entity_poly.type
_entity_poly.pdbx_seq_one_letter_code
_entity_poly.pdbx_strand_id
1 'polypeptide(L)'
;MVTILPAAQIAEHVHTTSSASACYNLPMGDRFIQLGHWRLAAIDDNHFTISHKDGQTAQIFRNDGTLHPGPRRDWGAWGRSIGAAQGISFGFQFIQIGKFRVGAVDEGHLSIAHIGGQTAQIFRSDGTLHPGPRTAWSTWDRPESVPAGITAGDRFVQLGKFRLGDADGHHFLVTHDSGQTIQIYRGDGTQHPGPRTDWTAAISTRSPSAWTCKDLSEMAYGACDKGWAGFGDRFIQLGDWRLAAIDHRHFSISHK
;
A
#
# COMPACT_ATOMS: atom_id res chain seq x y z
N MET A 1 -60.58 -1.70 -28.97
CA MET A 1 -59.38 -1.38 -29.78
C MET A 1 -58.45 -0.59 -28.87
N VAL A 2 -57.39 -1.21 -28.35
CA VAL A 2 -56.48 -0.60 -27.38
C VAL A 2 -55.32 0.01 -28.16
N THR A 3 -55.18 1.33 -28.08
CA THR A 3 -54.11 2.09 -28.72
C THR A 3 -52.84 1.92 -27.89
N ILE A 4 -51.85 1.19 -28.42
CA ILE A 4 -50.53 1.07 -27.80
C ILE A 4 -49.73 2.31 -28.19
N LEU A 5 -49.38 3.14 -27.21
CA LEU A 5 -48.46 4.26 -27.42
C LEU A 5 -47.04 3.70 -27.69
N PRO A 6 -46.27 4.31 -28.61
CA PRO A 6 -44.93 3.82 -28.93
C PRO A 6 -44.02 3.95 -27.71
N ALA A 7 -43.05 3.03 -27.60
CA ALA A 7 -42.04 3.06 -26.56
C ALA A 7 -41.32 4.42 -26.61
N ALA A 8 -41.43 5.18 -25.52
CA ALA A 8 -40.61 6.36 -25.33
C ALA A 8 -39.15 5.94 -25.53
N GLN A 9 -38.49 6.54 -26.52
CA GLN A 9 -37.05 6.40 -26.71
C GLN A 9 -36.39 6.87 -25.42
N ILE A 10 -35.96 5.92 -24.61
CA ILE A 10 -35.05 6.17 -23.51
C ILE A 10 -33.80 6.68 -24.19
N ALA A 11 -33.56 7.99 -24.11
CA ALA A 11 -32.26 8.54 -24.42
C ALA A 11 -31.27 7.78 -23.54
N GLU A 12 -30.38 7.02 -24.16
CA GLU A 12 -29.18 6.53 -23.48
C GLU A 12 -28.48 7.77 -22.93
N HIS A 13 -28.68 8.03 -21.64
CA HIS A 13 -27.72 8.81 -20.90
C HIS A 13 -26.45 7.97 -20.93
N VAL A 14 -25.58 8.28 -21.89
CA VAL A 14 -24.17 7.97 -21.79
C VAL A 14 -23.73 8.64 -20.50
N HIS A 15 -23.76 7.89 -19.41
CA HIS A 15 -22.98 8.22 -18.23
C HIS A 15 -21.54 8.17 -18.70
N THR A 16 -21.00 9.33 -19.05
CA THR A 16 -19.57 9.54 -19.07
C THR A 16 -19.13 9.27 -17.63
N THR A 17 -18.64 8.05 -17.40
CA THR A 17 -17.97 7.69 -16.16
C THR A 17 -16.73 8.57 -16.09
N SER A 18 -16.86 9.70 -15.39
CA SER A 18 -15.71 10.54 -15.08
C SER A 18 -14.73 9.68 -14.30
N SER A 19 -13.61 9.38 -14.94
CA SER A 19 -12.55 8.45 -14.55
C SER A 19 -12.94 6.96 -14.57
N ALA A 20 -12.46 6.25 -15.60
CA ALA A 20 -12.00 4.90 -15.35
C ALA A 20 -10.98 4.98 -14.21
N SER A 21 -11.32 4.41 -13.07
CA SER A 21 -10.48 4.37 -11.88
C SER A 21 -9.12 3.76 -12.23
N ALA A 22 -8.03 4.51 -12.04
CA ALA A 22 -6.70 4.08 -12.43
C ALA A 22 -6.22 2.89 -11.58
N CYS A 23 -5.67 1.87 -12.25
CA CYS A 23 -4.98 0.77 -11.59
C CYS A 23 -3.50 1.07 -11.44
N TYR A 24 -3.00 0.96 -10.21
CA TYR A 24 -1.59 1.12 -9.91
C TYR A 24 -1.00 -0.21 -9.47
N ASN A 25 0.24 -0.46 -9.88
CA ASN A 25 0.99 -1.61 -9.40
C ASN A 25 1.84 -1.20 -8.20
N LEU A 26 2.07 -2.13 -7.29
CA LEU A 26 3.09 -2.05 -6.25
C LEU A 26 4.20 -3.05 -6.60
N PRO A 27 5.27 -2.64 -7.32
CA PRO A 27 6.34 -3.55 -7.66
C PRO A 27 7.02 -4.10 -6.40
N MET A 28 7.32 -5.39 -6.42
CA MET A 28 7.96 -6.12 -5.33
C MET A 28 9.14 -6.93 -5.85
N GLY A 29 9.91 -7.52 -4.94
CA GLY A 29 10.96 -8.48 -5.25
C GLY A 29 11.43 -9.17 -3.96
N ASP A 30 12.69 -9.59 -3.92
CA ASP A 30 13.29 -10.15 -2.69
C ASP A 30 13.32 -9.10 -1.57
N ARG A 31 12.35 -9.24 -0.65
CA ARG A 31 12.19 -8.46 0.58
C ARG A 31 12.24 -6.95 0.33
N PHE A 32 11.56 -6.48 -0.71
CA PHE A 32 11.31 -5.05 -0.90
C PHE A 32 9.97 -4.77 -1.57
N ILE A 33 9.40 -3.61 -1.24
CA ILE A 33 8.35 -2.95 -2.03
C ILE A 33 8.91 -1.67 -2.65
N GLN A 34 8.42 -1.31 -3.83
CA GLN A 34 8.85 -0.12 -4.55
C GLN A 34 7.70 0.89 -4.71
N LEU A 35 7.96 2.13 -4.33
CA LEU A 35 7.05 3.26 -4.39
C LEU A 35 7.71 4.35 -5.21
N GLY A 36 7.40 4.42 -6.51
CA GLY A 36 8.06 5.34 -7.43
C GLY A 36 9.57 5.11 -7.48
N HIS A 37 10.34 6.13 -7.10
CA HIS A 37 11.81 6.09 -7.03
C HIS A 37 12.38 5.61 -5.69
N TRP A 38 11.54 5.05 -4.82
CA TRP A 38 11.91 4.64 -3.47
C TRP A 38 11.66 3.16 -3.24
N ARG A 39 12.52 2.52 -2.44
CA ARG A 39 12.34 1.14 -1.97
C ARG A 39 12.39 1.08 -0.45
N LEU A 40 11.41 0.37 0.11
CA LEU A 40 11.38 -0.09 1.49
C LEU A 40 11.79 -1.55 1.49
N ALA A 41 12.86 -1.91 2.19
CA ALA A 41 13.44 -3.24 2.06
C ALA A 41 14.05 -3.79 3.36
N ALA A 42 13.87 -5.07 3.62
CA ALA A 42 14.72 -5.80 4.56
C ALA A 42 15.95 -6.29 3.81
N ILE A 43 17.09 -5.65 4.03
CA ILE A 43 18.35 -5.99 3.37
C ILE A 43 18.86 -7.35 3.88
N ASP A 44 18.76 -7.56 5.18
CA ASP A 44 18.98 -8.84 5.82
C ASP A 44 18.02 -8.96 7.01
N ASP A 45 18.30 -9.91 7.91
CA ASP A 45 17.51 -10.13 9.11
C ASP A 45 17.68 -9.01 10.16
N ASN A 46 18.69 -8.15 10.02
CA ASN A 46 19.07 -7.15 10.99
C ASN A 46 18.85 -5.71 10.52
N HIS A 47 18.62 -5.49 9.22
CA HIS A 47 18.54 -4.15 8.61
C HIS A 47 17.32 -3.99 7.71
N PHE A 48 16.44 -3.05 8.08
CA PHE A 48 15.38 -2.54 7.22
C PHE A 48 15.72 -1.13 6.74
N THR A 49 15.49 -0.80 5.48
CA THR A 49 15.95 0.48 4.90
C THR A 49 14.92 1.16 4.01
N ILE A 50 15.04 2.49 3.94
CA ILE A 50 14.39 3.34 2.95
C ILE A 50 15.50 3.89 2.04
N SER A 51 15.47 3.53 0.76
CA SER A 51 16.52 3.89 -0.21
C SER A 51 15.96 4.44 -1.52
N HIS A 52 16.66 5.42 -2.07
CA HIS A 52 16.34 6.09 -3.32
C HIS A 52 17.09 5.45 -4.50
N LYS A 53 16.50 5.52 -5.70
CA LYS A 53 17.06 4.93 -6.93
C LYS A 53 18.45 5.43 -7.30
N ASP A 54 18.79 6.65 -6.86
CA ASP A 54 20.09 7.28 -7.14
C ASP A 54 21.21 6.73 -6.24
N GLY A 55 20.97 5.63 -5.52
CA GLY A 55 21.97 4.92 -4.72
C GLY A 55 22.09 5.41 -3.28
N GLN A 56 21.21 6.31 -2.84
CA GLN A 56 21.22 6.83 -1.48
C GLN A 56 20.30 6.02 -0.56
N THR A 57 20.82 5.57 0.57
CA THR A 57 20.03 5.06 1.70
C THR A 57 19.76 6.20 2.66
N ALA A 58 18.49 6.54 2.82
CA ALA A 58 18.08 7.66 3.66
C ALA A 58 17.97 7.25 5.13
N GLN A 59 17.56 6.02 5.42
CA GLN A 59 17.42 5.52 6.80
C GLN A 59 17.61 4.01 6.87
N ILE A 60 18.29 3.57 7.92
CA ILE A 60 18.40 2.15 8.30
C ILE A 60 17.77 1.99 9.70
N PHE A 61 16.88 1.02 9.83
CA PHE A 61 16.25 0.58 11.07
C PHE A 61 16.85 -0.77 11.44
N ARG A 62 17.44 -0.88 12.63
CA ARG A 62 18.08 -2.12 13.07
C ARG A 62 17.14 -3.00 13.88
N ASN A 63 17.42 -4.29 13.88
CA ASN A 63 16.71 -5.29 14.71
C ASN A 63 16.83 -5.03 16.23
N ASP A 64 17.87 -4.34 16.66
CA ASP A 64 18.06 -3.89 18.05
C ASP A 64 17.24 -2.64 18.40
N GLY A 65 16.52 -2.06 17.43
CA GLY A 65 15.68 -0.88 17.60
C GLY A 65 16.41 0.46 17.40
N THR A 66 17.70 0.45 17.07
CA THR A 66 18.46 1.67 16.79
C THR A 66 18.29 2.17 15.35
N LEU A 67 18.58 3.45 15.13
CA LEU A 67 18.42 4.14 13.86
C LEU A 67 19.77 4.62 13.35
N HIS A 68 20.04 4.38 12.06
CA HIS A 68 21.20 4.95 11.38
C HIS A 68 20.73 5.81 10.21
N PRO A 69 20.65 7.14 10.41
CA PRO A 69 20.24 8.05 9.35
C PRO A 69 21.31 8.15 8.26
N GLY A 70 20.85 8.48 7.05
CA GLY A 70 21.68 8.86 5.93
C GLY A 70 22.22 10.30 6.06
N PRO A 71 22.91 10.81 5.02
CA PRO A 71 23.09 10.18 3.70
C PRO A 71 24.09 9.02 3.74
N ARG A 72 23.74 7.91 3.08
CA ARG A 72 24.56 6.69 2.98
C ARG A 72 24.48 6.10 1.57
N ARG A 73 25.50 5.34 1.15
CA ARG A 73 25.58 4.67 -0.18
C ARG A 73 25.58 3.14 -0.10
N ASP A 74 25.53 2.62 1.12
CA ASP A 74 25.41 1.21 1.46
C ASP A 74 23.97 0.88 1.90
N TRP A 75 23.64 -0.41 1.99
CA TRP A 75 22.32 -0.90 2.47
C TRP A 75 21.10 -0.50 1.60
N GLY A 76 21.31 -0.21 0.32
CA GLY A 76 20.23 -0.01 -0.65
C GLY A 76 19.75 -1.32 -1.28
N ALA A 77 18.48 -1.38 -1.71
CA ALA A 77 17.89 -2.57 -2.34
C ALA A 77 17.84 -2.49 -3.88
N TRP A 78 18.43 -1.47 -4.50
CA TRP A 78 18.33 -1.23 -5.95
C TRP A 78 19.08 -2.23 -6.83
N GLY A 79 20.02 -2.99 -6.25
CA GLY A 79 20.64 -4.14 -6.91
C GLY A 79 19.72 -5.37 -7.02
N ARG A 80 18.55 -5.38 -6.35
CA ARG A 80 17.58 -6.48 -6.43
C ARG A 80 16.62 -6.27 -7.61
N SER A 81 16.36 -7.33 -8.36
CA SER A 81 15.39 -7.28 -9.46
C SER A 81 13.95 -7.22 -8.94
N ILE A 82 13.08 -6.52 -9.69
CA ILE A 82 11.63 -6.64 -9.52
C ILE A 82 11.22 -8.06 -9.94
N GLY A 83 10.33 -8.68 -9.18
CA GLY A 83 9.89 -10.06 -9.41
C GLY A 83 8.84 -10.49 -8.38
N ALA A 84 8.83 -11.80 -8.06
CA ALA A 84 7.95 -12.34 -7.04
C ALA A 84 8.20 -11.66 -5.68
N ALA A 85 7.13 -11.48 -4.89
CA ALA A 85 7.15 -10.87 -3.57
C ALA A 85 7.78 -11.78 -2.50
N GLN A 86 9.04 -12.14 -2.68
CA GLN A 86 9.74 -13.08 -1.80
C GLN A 86 9.98 -12.45 -0.43
N GLY A 87 9.62 -13.17 0.63
CA GLY A 87 9.75 -12.69 2.00
C GLY A 87 8.87 -11.47 2.30
N ILE A 88 7.73 -11.33 1.61
CA ILE A 88 6.73 -10.30 1.88
C ILE A 88 5.43 -10.99 2.27
N SER A 89 4.88 -10.60 3.41
CA SER A 89 3.57 -11.04 3.88
C SER A 89 2.76 -9.87 4.45
N PHE A 90 1.48 -10.12 4.66
CA PHE A 90 0.54 -9.11 5.10
C PHE A 90 -0.23 -9.58 6.32
N GLY A 91 -0.98 -8.67 6.90
CA GLY A 91 -2.04 -8.96 7.86
C GLY A 91 -2.83 -7.69 8.13
N PHE A 92 -3.54 -7.63 9.25
CA PHE A 92 -4.36 -6.48 9.59
C PHE A 92 -3.50 -5.22 9.84
N GLN A 93 -3.53 -4.30 8.86
CA GLN A 93 -2.83 -3.02 8.85
C GLN A 93 -1.30 -3.11 9.00
N PHE A 94 -0.67 -4.18 8.52
CA PHE A 94 0.79 -4.26 8.42
C PHE A 94 1.27 -4.93 7.14
N ILE A 95 2.42 -4.48 6.66
CA ILE A 95 3.22 -5.17 5.66
C ILE A 95 4.46 -5.72 6.37
N GLN A 96 4.66 -7.03 6.29
CA GLN A 96 5.87 -7.70 6.74
C GLN A 96 6.84 -7.85 5.57
N ILE A 97 8.08 -7.43 5.77
CA ILE A 97 9.16 -7.53 4.79
C ILE A 97 10.36 -8.14 5.52
N GLY A 98 10.71 -9.38 5.17
CA GLY A 98 11.65 -10.18 5.94
C GLY A 98 11.18 -10.32 7.40
N LYS A 99 12.04 -9.92 8.35
CA LYS A 99 11.76 -9.97 9.80
C LYS A 99 11.24 -8.65 10.37
N PHE A 100 10.89 -7.69 9.52
CA PHE A 100 10.38 -6.38 9.92
C PHE A 100 8.93 -6.21 9.52
N ARG A 101 8.16 -5.51 10.35
CA ARG A 101 6.80 -5.05 10.04
C ARG A 101 6.77 -3.54 9.99
N VAL A 102 6.19 -3.01 8.92
CA VAL A 102 5.69 -1.63 8.85
C VAL A 102 4.19 -1.72 9.08
N GLY A 103 3.68 -1.13 10.16
CA GLY A 103 2.28 -1.35 10.54
C GLY A 103 1.65 -0.20 11.32
N ALA A 104 0.38 0.05 11.04
CA ALA A 104 -0.45 0.94 11.85
C ALA A 104 -0.92 0.16 13.09
N VAL A 105 -0.37 0.52 14.24
CA VAL A 105 -0.66 -0.11 15.53
C VAL A 105 -2.06 0.31 16.00
N ASP A 106 -2.42 1.56 15.80
CA ASP A 106 -3.76 2.10 16.00
C ASP A 106 -3.95 3.34 15.10
N GLU A 107 -4.97 4.14 15.38
CA GLU A 107 -5.20 5.40 14.64
C GLU A 107 -4.15 6.49 14.91
N GLY A 108 -3.36 6.37 15.98
CA GLY A 108 -2.38 7.36 16.42
C GLY A 108 -0.93 6.98 16.16
N HIS A 109 -0.64 5.71 15.84
CA HIS A 109 0.72 5.18 15.79
C HIS A 109 0.94 4.26 14.59
N LEU A 110 1.89 4.63 13.73
CA LEU A 110 2.53 3.74 12.77
C LEU A 110 3.92 3.37 13.29
N SER A 111 4.38 2.14 13.07
CA SER A 111 5.69 1.70 13.55
C SER A 111 6.46 0.89 12.51
N ILE A 112 7.79 0.86 12.69
CA ILE A 112 8.69 -0.11 12.10
C ILE A 112 9.28 -0.95 13.24
N ALA A 113 8.95 -2.24 13.28
CA ALA A 113 9.33 -3.15 14.35
C ALA A 113 9.88 -4.48 13.83
N HIS A 114 10.80 -5.08 14.57
CA HIS A 114 11.45 -6.33 14.24
C HIS A 114 10.89 -7.50 15.07
N ILE A 115 10.87 -8.72 14.52
CA ILE A 115 10.34 -9.93 15.18
C ILE A 115 11.04 -10.24 16.51
N GLY A 116 12.28 -9.77 16.67
CA GLY A 116 13.05 -9.87 17.92
C GLY A 116 12.55 -8.98 19.07
N GLY A 117 11.40 -8.31 18.90
CA GLY A 117 10.71 -7.58 19.96
C GLY A 117 11.01 -6.08 20.01
N GLN A 118 11.88 -5.57 19.14
CA GLN A 118 12.25 -4.14 19.13
C GLN A 118 11.48 -3.36 18.08
N THR A 119 10.88 -2.25 18.51
CA THR A 119 10.34 -1.17 17.68
C THR A 119 11.43 -0.12 17.46
N ALA A 120 11.82 0.08 16.20
CA ALA A 120 12.89 0.99 15.82
C ALA A 120 12.41 2.44 15.69
N GLN A 121 11.19 2.65 15.20
CA GLN A 121 10.62 3.98 15.02
C GLN A 121 9.10 3.93 15.14
N ILE A 122 8.54 4.90 15.86
CA ILE A 122 7.11 5.17 15.88
C ILE A 122 6.88 6.54 15.24
N PHE A 123 5.91 6.60 14.34
CA PHE A 123 5.42 7.79 13.64
C PHE A 123 4.03 8.10 14.21
N ARG A 124 3.86 9.28 14.80
CA ARG A 124 2.61 9.65 15.49
C ARG A 124 1.70 10.51 14.64
N SER A 125 0.39 10.38 14.84
CA SER A 125 -0.64 11.19 14.18
C SER A 125 -0.55 12.69 14.48
N ASP A 126 0.16 13.06 15.55
CA ASP A 126 0.51 14.45 15.90
C ASP A 126 1.74 14.99 15.15
N GLY A 127 2.38 14.18 14.30
CA GLY A 127 3.53 14.59 13.49
C GLY A 127 4.90 14.35 14.14
N THR A 128 4.95 13.87 15.39
CA THR A 128 6.21 13.62 16.10
C THR A 128 6.77 12.22 15.85
N LEU A 129 8.08 12.08 16.09
CA LEU A 129 8.83 10.84 15.95
C LEU A 129 9.27 10.35 17.32
N HIS A 130 9.04 9.06 17.60
CA HIS A 130 9.51 8.40 18.81
C HIS A 130 10.49 7.29 18.42
N PRO A 131 11.80 7.60 18.37
CA PRO A 131 12.82 6.62 18.00
C PRO A 131 12.97 5.53 19.07
N GLY A 132 13.39 4.36 18.64
CA GLY A 132 13.80 3.25 19.48
C GLY A 132 15.18 3.45 20.13
N PRO A 133 15.69 2.44 20.84
CA PRO A 133 15.11 1.12 21.04
C PRO A 133 13.90 1.13 21.99
N ARG A 134 12.81 0.43 21.62
CA ARG A 134 11.57 0.28 22.40
C ARG A 134 10.99 -1.11 22.18
N THR A 135 10.16 -1.59 23.11
CA THR A 135 9.47 -2.89 22.99
C THR A 135 7.94 -2.77 22.81
N ALA A 136 7.41 -1.55 22.87
CA ALA A 136 5.99 -1.26 22.70
C ALA A 136 5.70 -0.78 21.27
N TRP A 137 4.40 -0.62 20.96
CA TRP A 137 3.91 -0.07 19.70
C TRP A 137 4.40 -0.85 18.47
N SER A 138 4.09 -2.13 18.43
CA SER A 138 4.32 -2.99 17.26
C SER A 138 3.03 -3.70 16.87
N THR A 139 3.04 -4.35 15.70
CA THR A 139 1.92 -5.17 15.19
C THR A 139 2.21 -6.67 15.29
N TRP A 140 3.20 -7.09 16.08
CA TRP A 140 3.60 -8.50 16.24
C TRP A 140 2.59 -9.35 17.02
N ASP A 141 1.63 -8.71 17.69
CA ASP A 141 0.46 -9.34 18.31
C ASP A 141 -0.55 -9.89 17.27
N ARG A 142 -0.41 -9.50 15.99
CA ARG A 142 -1.33 -9.87 14.92
C ARG A 142 -0.77 -11.02 14.07
N PRO A 143 -1.61 -11.99 13.66
CA PRO A 143 -1.18 -13.03 12.74
C PRO A 143 -1.00 -12.49 11.31
N GLU A 144 -0.20 -13.21 10.52
CA GLU A 144 -0.18 -13.04 9.06
C GLU A 144 -1.53 -13.46 8.47
N SER A 145 -2.05 -12.70 7.50
CA SER A 145 -3.37 -12.90 6.89
C SER A 145 -3.47 -12.10 5.58
N VAL A 146 -4.67 -12.04 5.01
CA VAL A 146 -5.00 -11.13 3.91
C VAL A 146 -4.67 -9.67 4.29
N PRO A 147 -4.33 -8.80 3.31
CA PRO A 147 -3.92 -7.40 3.52
C PRO A 147 -5.08 -6.48 3.95
N ALA A 148 -5.77 -6.83 5.03
CA ALA A 148 -6.91 -6.09 5.56
C ALA A 148 -6.48 -4.73 6.11
N GLY A 149 -7.20 -3.66 5.73
CA GLY A 149 -6.88 -2.29 6.15
C GLY A 149 -5.62 -1.71 5.49
N ILE A 150 -5.18 -2.30 4.39
CA ILE A 150 -4.05 -1.83 3.58
C ILE A 150 -4.58 -1.51 2.17
N THR A 151 -4.25 -0.33 1.66
CA THR A 151 -4.54 0.02 0.26
C THR A 151 -3.29 0.60 -0.40
N ALA A 152 -3.27 0.62 -1.74
CA ALA A 152 -2.19 1.21 -2.51
C ALA A 152 -2.74 2.00 -3.71
N GLY A 153 -2.03 3.03 -4.13
CA GLY A 153 -2.35 3.84 -5.30
C GLY A 153 -1.09 4.35 -6.00
N ASP A 154 -1.16 5.51 -6.64
CA ASP A 154 0.00 6.11 -7.34
C ASP A 154 1.18 6.34 -6.39
N ARG A 155 2.11 5.38 -6.38
CA ARG A 155 3.37 5.40 -5.62
C ARG A 155 3.20 5.62 -4.12
N PHE A 156 2.09 5.16 -3.54
CA PHE A 156 1.89 5.14 -2.08
C PHE A 156 1.24 3.84 -1.61
N VAL A 157 1.48 3.50 -0.35
CA VAL A 157 0.67 2.57 0.44
C VAL A 157 0.00 3.31 1.59
N GLN A 158 -1.20 2.88 1.96
CA GLN A 158 -1.92 3.35 3.13
C GLN A 158 -2.14 2.19 4.09
N LEU A 159 -1.82 2.40 5.37
CA LEU A 159 -2.09 1.48 6.46
C LEU A 159 -2.94 2.22 7.50
N GLY A 160 -4.20 1.83 7.64
CA GLY A 160 -5.16 2.61 8.45
C GLY A 160 -5.23 4.07 7.98
N LYS A 161 -4.86 5.00 8.87
CA LYS A 161 -4.85 6.46 8.64
C LYS A 161 -3.49 7.02 8.17
N PHE A 162 -2.49 6.16 8.03
CA PHE A 162 -1.13 6.56 7.65
C PHE A 162 -0.86 6.28 6.18
N ARG A 163 -0.15 7.17 5.50
CA ARG A 163 0.37 6.94 4.14
C ARG A 163 1.88 7.03 4.11
N LEU A 164 2.49 6.13 3.35
CA LEU A 164 3.90 6.15 3.00
C LEU A 164 4.01 6.17 1.48
N GLY A 165 4.78 7.09 0.90
CA GLY A 165 4.84 7.19 -0.55
C GLY A 165 5.79 8.22 -1.11
N ASP A 166 6.03 8.10 -2.41
CA ASP A 166 6.85 9.00 -3.20
C ASP A 166 6.03 10.20 -3.68
N ALA A 167 6.41 11.40 -3.24
CA ALA A 167 5.74 12.65 -3.61
C ALA A 167 6.06 13.04 -5.06
N ASP A 168 7.33 13.08 -5.44
CA ASP A 168 7.78 13.76 -6.67
C ASP A 168 9.00 13.10 -7.33
N GLY A 169 9.35 11.90 -6.87
CA GLY A 169 10.55 11.19 -7.31
C GLY A 169 11.82 11.63 -6.59
N HIS A 170 11.75 12.57 -5.65
CA HIS A 170 12.87 13.02 -4.81
C HIS A 170 12.53 13.12 -3.32
N HIS A 171 11.25 13.09 -2.93
CA HIS A 171 10.79 13.12 -1.55
C HIS A 171 9.91 11.92 -1.23
N PHE A 172 10.31 11.09 -0.28
CA PHE A 172 9.47 10.06 0.31
C PHE A 172 8.89 10.54 1.62
N LEU A 173 7.58 10.38 1.80
CA LEU A 173 6.86 10.92 2.92
C LEU A 173 6.26 9.83 3.78
N VAL A 174 6.21 10.07 5.09
CA VAL A 174 5.29 9.41 6.02
C VAL A 174 4.30 10.47 6.50
N THR A 175 3.02 10.26 6.24
CA THR A 175 1.95 11.22 6.56
C THR A 175 0.78 10.56 7.29
N HIS A 176 -0.07 11.37 7.90
CA HIS A 176 -1.31 10.95 8.55
C HIS A 176 -2.52 11.75 8.04
N ASP A 177 -3.72 11.16 8.10
CA ASP A 177 -4.96 11.77 7.60
C ASP A 177 -5.38 13.06 8.33
N SER A 178 -4.84 13.29 9.54
CA SER A 178 -4.95 14.54 10.30
C SER A 178 -4.29 15.75 9.62
N GLY A 179 -3.63 15.55 8.48
CA GLY A 179 -2.92 16.61 7.76
C GLY A 179 -1.43 16.70 8.11
N GLN A 180 -0.91 15.79 8.94
CA GLN A 180 0.50 15.81 9.35
C GLN A 180 1.42 15.10 8.35
N THR A 181 2.54 15.76 8.03
CA THR A 181 3.75 15.16 7.49
C THR A 181 4.67 14.85 8.67
N ILE A 182 4.89 13.57 8.91
CA ILE A 182 5.63 13.07 10.08
C ILE A 182 7.12 12.99 9.77
N GLN A 183 7.47 12.57 8.56
CA GLN A 183 8.87 12.43 8.13
C GLN A 183 8.99 12.61 6.62
N ILE A 184 10.04 13.32 6.20
CA ILE A 184 10.51 13.33 4.81
C ILE A 184 11.88 12.66 4.72
N TYR A 185 12.04 11.78 3.75
CA TYR A 185 13.33 11.31 3.27
C TYR A 185 13.58 11.93 1.89
N ARG A 186 14.78 12.46 1.68
CA ARG A 186 15.16 13.15 0.43
C ARG A 186 16.05 12.26 -0.43
N GLY A 187 15.98 12.38 -1.75
CA GLY A 187 16.73 11.54 -2.68
C GLY A 187 18.24 11.68 -2.56
N ASP A 188 18.72 12.76 -1.92
CA ASP A 188 20.11 12.95 -1.50
C ASP A 188 20.51 12.16 -0.24
N GLY A 189 19.56 11.48 0.41
CA GLY A 189 19.74 10.67 1.63
C GLY A 189 19.54 11.43 2.93
N THR A 190 19.27 12.75 2.88
CA THR A 190 18.97 13.55 4.08
C THR A 190 17.52 13.37 4.55
N GLN A 191 17.23 13.84 5.76
CA GLN A 191 15.95 13.64 6.44
C GLN A 191 15.44 14.94 7.06
N HIS A 192 14.13 15.16 6.97
CA HIS A 192 13.45 16.31 7.56
C HIS A 192 12.29 15.80 8.42
N PRO A 193 12.41 15.82 9.76
CA PRO A 193 11.37 15.35 10.66
C PRO A 193 10.23 16.36 10.78
N GLY A 194 9.04 15.87 11.15
CA GLY A 194 7.91 16.68 11.62
C GLY A 194 8.06 17.11 13.08
N PRO A 195 7.01 17.70 13.68
CA PRO A 195 5.68 17.89 13.11
C PRO A 195 5.63 19.03 12.09
N ARG A 196 4.97 18.80 10.94
CA ARG A 196 4.76 19.78 9.88
C ARG A 196 3.58 19.38 8.98
N THR A 197 3.04 20.30 8.19
CA THR A 197 1.80 20.10 7.41
C THR A 197 1.95 20.39 5.91
N ASP A 198 3.08 20.92 5.49
CA ASP A 198 3.31 21.52 4.18
C ASP A 198 3.50 20.52 3.04
N TRP A 199 3.75 19.24 3.31
CA TRP A 199 3.93 18.19 2.29
C TRP A 199 2.81 17.16 2.24
N THR A 200 1.86 17.20 3.17
CA THR A 200 0.88 16.11 3.35
C THR A 200 0.03 15.92 2.10
N ALA A 201 -0.40 17.02 1.48
CA ALA A 201 -1.22 17.02 0.27
C ALA A 201 -0.57 16.32 -0.92
N ALA A 202 0.76 16.20 -0.96
CA ALA A 202 1.49 15.61 -2.09
C ALA A 202 1.15 14.12 -2.30
N ILE A 203 0.78 13.40 -1.23
CA ILE A 203 0.33 12.00 -1.31
C ILE A 203 -1.05 11.77 -0.71
N SER A 204 -1.57 12.62 0.19
CA SER A 204 -2.89 12.41 0.82
C SER A 204 -4.06 12.66 -0.13
N THR A 205 -3.87 13.47 -1.17
CA THR A 205 -4.91 13.77 -2.18
C THR A 205 -5.04 12.70 -3.26
N ARG A 206 -4.10 11.75 -3.32
CA ARG A 206 -4.12 10.66 -4.31
C ARG A 206 -5.18 9.63 -3.96
N SER A 207 -5.95 9.22 -4.95
CA SER A 207 -6.91 8.12 -4.77
C SER A 207 -6.18 6.78 -4.71
N PRO A 208 -6.63 5.84 -3.84
CA PRO A 208 -6.25 4.44 -3.94
C PRO A 208 -6.62 3.87 -5.31
N SER A 209 -5.98 2.75 -5.67
CA SER A 209 -6.40 1.96 -6.82
C SER A 209 -7.86 1.55 -6.67
N ALA A 210 -8.56 1.42 -7.79
CA ALA A 210 -9.92 0.94 -7.80
C ALA A 210 -10.04 -0.46 -7.17
N TRP A 211 -11.20 -0.75 -6.59
CA TRP A 211 -11.51 -2.11 -6.12
C TRP A 211 -11.55 -3.14 -7.26
N THR A 212 -11.72 -2.71 -8.52
CA THR A 212 -11.68 -3.56 -9.72
C THR A 212 -10.26 -3.86 -10.21
N CYS A 213 -9.26 -3.19 -9.65
CA CYS A 213 -7.85 -3.45 -9.94
C CYS A 213 -7.36 -4.65 -9.13
N LYS A 214 -6.20 -5.18 -9.52
CA LYS A 214 -5.54 -6.22 -8.73
C LYS A 214 -5.40 -5.77 -7.28
N ASP A 215 -5.76 -6.62 -6.34
CA ASP A 215 -5.49 -6.33 -4.92
C ASP A 215 -4.02 -6.60 -4.56
N LEU A 216 -3.63 -6.26 -3.33
CA LEU A 216 -2.24 -6.46 -2.87
C LEU A 216 -1.81 -7.93 -2.83
N SER A 217 -2.73 -8.85 -2.54
CA SER A 217 -2.47 -10.29 -2.55
C SER A 217 -2.22 -10.76 -3.97
N GLU A 218 -3.04 -10.33 -4.92
CA GLU A 218 -2.89 -10.64 -6.34
C GLU A 218 -1.60 -10.05 -6.93
N MET A 219 -1.21 -8.86 -6.49
CA MET A 219 0.08 -8.25 -6.85
C MET A 219 1.26 -9.04 -6.28
N ALA A 220 1.16 -9.53 -5.04
CA ALA A 220 2.26 -10.23 -4.37
C ALA A 220 2.41 -11.69 -4.78
N TYR A 221 1.30 -12.42 -4.89
CA TYR A 221 1.26 -13.88 -5.03
C TYR A 221 0.67 -14.36 -6.37
N GLY A 222 0.16 -13.43 -7.18
CA GLY A 222 -0.61 -13.76 -8.38
C GLY A 222 -2.08 -14.02 -8.07
N ALA A 223 -2.90 -14.09 -9.13
CA ALA A 223 -4.32 -14.37 -9.01
C ALA A 223 -4.58 -15.75 -8.38
N CYS A 224 -5.48 -15.81 -7.40
CA CYS A 224 -6.03 -17.05 -6.86
C CYS A 224 -6.83 -17.76 -7.96
N ASP A 225 -6.23 -18.81 -8.55
CA ASP A 225 -6.78 -19.63 -9.64
C ASP A 225 -7.50 -18.85 -10.76
N LYS A 226 -6.79 -18.59 -11.86
CA LYS A 226 -7.32 -17.92 -13.05
C LYS A 226 -8.58 -18.58 -13.64
N GLY A 227 -8.88 -19.83 -13.27
CA GLY A 227 -10.07 -20.58 -13.72
C GLY A 227 -11.27 -20.51 -12.78
N TRP A 228 -11.10 -20.06 -11.53
CA TRP A 228 -12.17 -20.11 -10.53
C TRP A 228 -12.95 -18.80 -10.46
N ALA A 229 -12.32 -17.64 -10.21
CA ALA A 229 -13.06 -16.38 -10.10
C ALA A 229 -12.81 -15.45 -11.30
N GLY A 230 -13.83 -14.71 -11.73
CA GLY A 230 -13.69 -13.73 -12.81
C GLY A 230 -14.81 -12.70 -12.87
N PHE A 231 -14.56 -11.57 -13.52
CA PHE A 231 -15.54 -10.52 -13.79
C PHE A 231 -15.81 -10.44 -15.30
N GLY A 232 -17.07 -10.33 -15.69
CA GLY A 232 -17.49 -9.99 -17.04
C GLY A 232 -18.31 -8.70 -17.06
N ASP A 233 -18.68 -8.24 -18.25
CA ASP A 233 -19.39 -6.98 -18.50
C ASP A 233 -20.62 -6.76 -17.58
N ARG A 234 -21.28 -7.84 -17.12
CA ARG A 234 -22.43 -7.78 -16.21
C ARG A 234 -22.53 -8.96 -15.23
N PHE A 235 -21.43 -9.63 -14.93
CA PHE A 235 -21.46 -10.79 -14.03
C PHE A 235 -20.17 -10.98 -13.22
N ILE A 236 -20.31 -11.67 -12.09
CA ILE A 236 -19.22 -12.25 -11.31
C ILE A 236 -19.29 -13.78 -11.49
N GLN A 237 -18.17 -14.42 -11.78
CA GLN A 237 -18.03 -15.86 -11.92
C GLN A 237 -17.24 -16.44 -10.74
N LEU A 238 -17.68 -17.60 -10.24
CA LEU A 238 -17.09 -18.39 -9.16
C LEU A 238 -17.17 -19.89 -9.53
N GLY A 239 -16.07 -20.49 -9.95
CA GLY A 239 -16.02 -21.76 -10.66
C GLY A 239 -16.92 -21.74 -11.90
N ASP A 240 -17.84 -22.70 -11.93
CA ASP A 240 -18.87 -22.81 -12.98
C ASP A 240 -20.13 -21.98 -12.70
N TRP A 241 -20.19 -21.27 -11.57
CA TRP A 241 -21.32 -20.41 -11.20
C TRP A 241 -21.13 -18.96 -11.67
N ARG A 242 -22.23 -18.27 -12.03
CA ARG A 242 -22.28 -16.85 -12.37
C ARG A 242 -23.42 -16.14 -11.68
N LEU A 243 -23.15 -14.94 -11.16
CA LEU A 243 -24.12 -13.99 -10.63
C LEU A 243 -24.17 -12.78 -11.57
N ALA A 244 -25.33 -12.46 -12.15
CA ALA A 244 -25.44 -11.44 -13.18
C ALA A 244 -26.68 -10.55 -12.98
N ALA A 245 -26.51 -9.24 -13.17
CA ALA A 245 -27.62 -8.32 -13.39
C ALA A 245 -27.88 -8.24 -14.90
N ILE A 246 -28.88 -8.98 -15.39
CA ILE A 246 -29.16 -9.07 -16.82
C ILE A 246 -29.78 -7.77 -17.33
N ASP A 247 -30.51 -7.05 -16.48
CA ASP A 247 -31.00 -5.69 -16.70
C ASP A 247 -31.42 -5.04 -15.36
N HIS A 248 -32.06 -3.87 -15.43
CA HIS A 248 -32.51 -3.09 -14.26
C HIS A 248 -33.65 -3.75 -13.45
N ARG A 249 -34.19 -4.89 -13.88
CA ARG A 249 -35.27 -5.64 -13.20
C ARG A 249 -34.94 -7.11 -12.95
N HIS A 250 -33.88 -7.64 -13.54
CA HIS A 250 -33.59 -9.07 -13.51
C HIS A 250 -32.18 -9.37 -13.02
N PHE A 251 -32.13 -10.14 -11.93
CA PHE A 251 -30.92 -10.75 -11.39
C PHE A 251 -30.95 -12.27 -11.64
N SER A 252 -29.82 -12.83 -12.06
CA SER A 252 -29.68 -14.26 -12.36
C SER A 252 -28.51 -14.87 -11.60
N ILE A 253 -28.75 -16.09 -11.11
CA ILE A 253 -27.72 -17.01 -10.67
C ILE A 253 -27.76 -18.21 -11.63
N SER A 254 -26.65 -18.52 -12.28
CA SER A 254 -26.56 -19.62 -13.23
C SER A 254 -25.31 -20.47 -12.99
N HIS A 255 -25.34 -21.72 -13.43
CA HIS A 255 -24.23 -22.67 -13.43
C HIS A 255 -24.07 -23.21 -14.86
N LYS A 256 -22.86 -23.61 -15.26
CA LYS A 256 -22.63 -24.28 -16.55
C LYS A 256 -23.33 -25.63 -16.68
#